data_AF-A0AAW6LZA3-F1
#
_entry.id   AF-A0AAW6LZA3-F1
#
_cell.length_a   1.000
_cell.length_b   1.000
_cell.length_c   1.000
_cell.angle_alpha   90.00
_cell.angle_beta   90.00
_cell.angle_gamma   90.00
#
_symmetry.space_group_name_H-M   'P 1'
#
loop_
_entity.id
_entity.type
_entity.pdbx_description
1 polymer ?
#
loop_
_entity_poly.entity_id
_entity_poly.type
_entity_poly.pdbx_seq_one_letter_code
_entity_poly.pdbx_strand_id
1 'polypeptide(L)' 'LAFGRVARSIQTHYLNIINFFERRATNAAAESFNAKLKAFRAQFRGVKDKAFFLYRLTMLYA' A
#
# COMPACT_ATOMS: atom_id res chain seq x y z
N LEU A 1 -26.07 -2.07 -5.06
CA LEU A 1 -26.12 -2.23 -3.58
C LEU A 1 -24.75 -2.37 -2.88
N ALA A 2 -23.61 -2.46 -3.60
CA ALA A 2 -22.27 -2.50 -2.96
C ALA A 2 -21.73 -1.10 -2.63
N PHE A 3 -21.76 -0.17 -3.60
CA PHE A 3 -21.23 1.18 -3.43
C PHE A 3 -21.92 1.99 -2.31
N GLY A 4 -23.25 1.86 -2.18
CA GLY A 4 -24.01 2.55 -1.13
C GLY A 4 -23.63 2.15 0.30
N ARG A 5 -23.16 0.91 0.52
CA ARG A 5 -22.63 0.48 1.82
C ARG A 5 -21.27 1.09 2.11
N VAL A 6 -20.39 1.15 1.11
CA VAL A 6 -19.08 1.79 1.22
C VAL A 6 -19.24 3.29 1.52
N ALA A 7 -20.09 3.97 0.77
CA ALA A 7 -20.38 5.39 0.96
C ALA A 7 -20.90 5.69 2.38
N ARG A 8 -21.81 4.85 2.89
CA ARG A 8 -22.32 4.98 4.26
C ARG A 8 -21.23 4.76 5.31
N SER A 9 -20.35 3.79 5.12
CA SER A 9 -19.21 3.55 6.03
C SER A 9 -18.26 4.75 6.07
N ILE A 10 -17.94 5.32 4.90
CA ILE A 10 -17.11 6.53 4.81
C ILE A 10 -17.77 7.70 5.53
N GLN A 11 -19.08 7.91 5.35
CA GLN A 11 -19.81 8.95 6.06
C GLN A 11 -19.79 8.74 7.58
N THR A 12 -20.09 7.52 8.05
CA THR A 12 -20.11 7.19 9.48
C THR A 12 -18.76 7.43 10.16
N HIS A 13 -17.65 7.19 9.46
CA HIS A 13 -16.31 7.28 10.03
C HIS A 13 -15.50 8.49 9.54
N TYR A 14 -16.14 9.46 8.88
CA TYR A 14 -15.46 10.59 8.23
C TYR A 14 -14.49 11.33 9.16
N LEU A 15 -14.93 11.67 10.39
CA LEU A 15 -14.09 12.37 11.38
C LEU A 15 -12.85 11.57 11.78
N ASN A 16 -12.96 10.24 11.87
CA ASN A 16 -11.81 9.40 12.17
C ASN A 16 -10.86 9.32 10.96
N ILE A 17 -11.41 9.26 9.75
CA ILE A 17 -10.62 9.21 8.51
C ILE A 17 -9.75 10.45 8.38
N ILE A 18 -10.30 11.65 8.58
CA ILE A 18 -9.54 12.90 8.47
C ILE A 18 -8.42 13.00 9.52
N ASN A 19 -8.59 12.38 10.70
CA ASN A 19 -7.57 12.38 11.74
C ASN A 19 -6.31 11.58 11.36
N PHE A 20 -6.37 10.71 10.33
CA PHE A 20 -5.20 10.04 9.79
C PHE A 20 -4.39 10.90 8.80
N PHE A 21 -4.88 12.09 8.44
CA PHE A 21 -4.18 13.01 7.54
C PHE A 21 -3.38 14.03 8.35
N GLU A 22 -2.07 13.85 8.44
CA GLU A 22 -1.18 14.83 9.06
C GLU A 22 -0.66 15.79 7.98
N ARG A 23 -0.93 17.10 8.10
CA ARG A 23 -0.53 18.12 7.11
C ARG A 23 -0.94 17.75 5.67
N ARG A 24 -2.13 17.16 5.50
CA ARG A 24 -2.67 16.62 4.23
C ARG A 24 -1.88 15.43 3.65
N ALA A 25 -0.89 14.92 4.37
CA ALA A 25 -0.18 13.70 4.01
C ALA A 25 -0.80 12.48 4.71
N THR A 26 -0.64 11.31 4.09
CA THR A 26 -1.07 10.02 4.66
C THR A 26 -0.01 8.95 4.39
N ASN A 27 -0.22 7.78 4.98
CA ASN A 27 0.58 6.59 4.74
C ASN A 27 0.40 5.97 3.33
N ALA A 28 -0.39 6.59 2.43
CA ALA A 28 -0.69 6.05 1.11
C ALA A 28 0.57 5.73 0.28
N ALA A 29 1.64 6.53 0.42
CA ALA A 29 2.91 6.27 -0.25
C ALA A 29 3.52 4.93 0.19
N ALA A 30 3.58 4.67 1.50
CA ALA A 30 4.11 3.43 2.05
C ALA A 30 3.20 2.23 1.74
N GLU A 31 1.89 2.41 1.79
CA GLU A 31 0.92 1.37 1.38
C GLU A 31 1.08 1.00 -0.09
N SER A 32 1.26 1.99 -0.96
CA SER A 32 1.50 1.78 -2.39
C SER A 32 2.82 1.06 -2.65
N PHE A 33 3.88 1.39 -1.89
CA PHE A 33 5.16 0.71 -1.97
C PHE A 33 5.04 -0.75 -1.51
N ASN A 34 4.35 -1.01 -0.40
CA ASN A 34 4.06 -2.36 0.08
C ASN A 34 3.24 -3.16 -0.94
N ALA A 35 2.30 -2.54 -1.65
CA ALA A 35 1.53 -3.19 -2.71
C ALA A 35 2.43 -3.57 -3.91
N LYS A 36 3.31 -2.65 -4.36
CA LYS A 36 4.30 -2.92 -5.41
C LYS A 36 5.24 -4.07 -5.01
N LEU A 37 5.74 -4.05 -3.78
CA LEU A 37 6.59 -5.11 -3.23
C LEU A 37 5.87 -6.47 -3.22
N LYS A 38 4.61 -6.51 -2.80
CA LYS A 38 3.79 -7.74 -2.81
C LYS A 38 3.59 -8.26 -4.24
N ALA A 39 3.26 -7.38 -5.18
CA ALA A 39 3.09 -7.75 -6.59
C ALA A 39 4.41 -8.28 -7.19
N PHE A 40 5.54 -7.63 -6.90
CA PHE A 40 6.85 -8.09 -7.32
C PHE A 40 7.18 -9.46 -6.74
N ARG A 41 6.96 -9.66 -5.44
CA ARG A 41 7.18 -10.97 -4.77
C ARG A 41 6.31 -12.09 -5.35
N ALA A 42 5.08 -11.79 -5.75
CA ALA A 42 4.15 -12.78 -6.31
C ALA A 42 4.62 -13.37 -7.65
N GLN A 43 5.53 -12.69 -8.35
CA GLN A 43 6.12 -13.20 -9.61
C GLN A 43 7.11 -14.34 -9.38
N PHE A 44 7.59 -14.54 -8.15
CA PHE A 44 8.63 -15.52 -7.83
C PHE A 44 8.11 -16.59 -6.87
N ARG A 45 8.52 -17.84 -7.06
CA ARG A 45 8.20 -18.96 -6.14
C ARG A 45 9.24 -19.11 -5.03
N GLY A 46 9.61 -17.99 -4.41
CA GLY A 46 10.63 -17.91 -3.36
C GLY A 46 11.82 -17.03 -3.72
N VAL A 47 12.61 -16.69 -2.71
CA VAL A 47 13.81 -15.86 -2.85
C VAL A 47 15.00 -16.66 -2.29
N LYS A 48 15.86 -17.17 -3.17
CA LYS A 48 17.08 -17.90 -2.79
C LYS A 48 18.19 -16.95 -2.37
N ASP A 49 18.39 -15.87 -3.13
CA ASP A 49 19.38 -14.83 -2.86
C ASP A 49 18.68 -13.54 -2.43
N LYS A 50 18.79 -13.22 -1.14
CA LYS A 50 18.17 -12.02 -0.55
C LYS A 50 18.91 -10.74 -0.96
N ALA A 51 20.23 -10.78 -1.13
CA ALA A 51 21.01 -9.61 -1.51
C ALA A 51 20.68 -9.19 -2.94
N PHE A 52 20.64 -10.15 -3.87
CA PHE A 52 20.24 -9.89 -5.24
C PHE A 52 18.78 -9.42 -5.35
N PHE A 53 17.88 -9.99 -4.53
CA PHE A 53 16.48 -9.56 -4.48
C PHE A 53 16.34 -8.10 -4.03
N LEU A 54 17.06 -7.69 -2.98
CA LEU A 54 17.06 -6.30 -2.50
C LEU A 54 17.68 -5.36 -3.54
N TYR A 55 18.79 -5.75 -4.17
CA TYR A 55 19.39 -4.98 -5.26
C TYR A 55 18.40 -4.73 -6.40
N ARG A 56 17.69 -5.77 -6.87
CA ARG A 56 16.66 -5.63 -7.92
C ARG A 56 15.49 -4.74 -7.49
N LEU A 57 15.10 -4.80 -6.22
CA LEU A 57 14.06 -3.94 -5.67
C LEU A 57 14.45 -2.47 -5.72
N THR A 58 15.69 -2.15 -5.31
CA THR A 58 16.20 -0.78 -5.38
C THR A 58 16.28 -0.28 -6.82
N MET A 59 16.72 -1.11 -7.78
CA MET A 59 16.80 -0.70 -9.19
C MET A 59 15.46 -0.47 -9.88
N LEU A 60 14.36 -1.00 -9.35
CA LEU A 60 13.03 -0.89 -9.95
C LEU A 60 12.14 0.17 -9.28
N TYR A 61 12.39 0.47 -8.00
CA TYR A 61 11.47 1.25 -7.17
C TYR A 61 12.14 2.34 -6.31
N ALA A 62 13.47 2.48 -6.36
CA ALA A 62 14.20 3.63 -5.80
C ALA A 62 14.58 4.60 -6.92
#